data_AF-A0A553QC52-F1
#
_entry.id   AF-A0A553QC52-F1
#
_cell.length_a   1.000
_cell.length_b   1.000
_cell.length_c   1.000
_cell.angle_alpha   90.00
_cell.angle_beta   90.00
_cell.angle_gamma   90.00
#
_symmetry.space_group_name_H-M   'P 1'
#
loop_
_entity.id
_entity.type
_entity.pdbx_description
1 polymer ?
#
loop_
_entity_poly.entity_id
_entity_poly.type
_entity_poly.pdbx_seq_one_letter_code
_entity_poly.pdbx_strand_id
1 'polypeptide(L)'
;MALNQLSDVVQRCQAIKDENFSPEDFDIFLNSGRTCIEQGDSAQVLSILVDEKNKNLVRCMGWNLLGPVVKILLNKEDKNLPHCHAILSCLLEVCSPKELLLGFLEQVEEADSGSITETVTLLLKPLQTVLLRLGMKKASSVGMALSTLLAQLSRLPVPITKEQEEDDIFGLCCCCTALLQFVKPFVEEIKEVVKDNNRNIKDNELRVELLKFLNVQRRRKVPGFLEEEVRYPKESLACMSHLIFVDHIAVDIFPAVFSPVFVLQCNMEYIELLLSKTEESRLQKGLELYEKSLIRVEDNSLPVDLLELKTFFSVPQNLVKVMTLCPDQTLVKNERGMLKTSHHAGVEGYIIKNIKNQIDFSLKLGNGNEWFMGTNLLPLLRLVLCLPHGPETDLLQNMDRIMESLNLLRYLLLRDKEWENETGIWTELYKIEDTFLKPLRTGLNMSKAHYEAELKSTKENKKISSKDSKMSICSVTVGNENLPNMTPEMQLQVLESAIFTFDLIESVLVRIEEIIEAKERPPS
;
A
#
# COMPACT_ATOMS: atom_id res chain seq x y z
N MET A 1 -27.70 50.24 6.33
CA MET A 1 -26.63 51.08 5.74
C MET A 1 -26.01 50.38 4.53
N ALA A 2 -25.64 49.10 4.65
CA ALA A 2 -25.12 48.29 3.53
C ALA A 2 -26.09 48.17 2.35
N LEU A 3 -27.40 47.98 2.59
CA LEU A 3 -28.40 47.88 1.51
C LEU A 3 -28.51 49.18 0.68
N ASN A 4 -28.33 50.34 1.31
CA ASN A 4 -28.31 51.63 0.61
C ASN A 4 -27.07 51.73 -0.26
N GLN A 5 -25.91 51.35 0.26
CA GLN A 5 -24.66 51.32 -0.52
C GLN A 5 -24.73 50.36 -1.71
N LEU A 6 -25.34 49.19 -1.52
CA LEU A 6 -25.58 48.22 -2.60
C LEU A 6 -26.52 48.81 -3.67
N SER A 7 -27.58 49.50 -3.24
CA SER A 7 -28.51 50.16 -4.16
C SER A 7 -27.85 51.31 -4.93
N ASP A 8 -27.00 52.10 -4.27
CA ASP A 8 -26.27 53.21 -4.85
C ASP A 8 -25.28 52.75 -5.94
N VAL A 9 -24.51 51.68 -5.67
CA VAL A 9 -23.60 51.12 -6.68
C VAL A 9 -24.37 50.51 -7.85
N VAL A 10 -25.49 49.81 -7.59
CA VAL A 10 -26.32 49.24 -8.66
C VAL A 10 -26.89 50.34 -9.56
N GLN A 11 -27.42 51.42 -8.98
CA GLN A 11 -27.93 52.57 -9.75
C GLN A 11 -26.82 53.27 -10.55
N ARG A 12 -25.63 53.44 -9.96
CA ARG A 12 -24.47 54.00 -10.65
C ARG A 12 -24.09 53.14 -11.86
N CYS A 13 -24.02 51.83 -11.68
CA CYS A 13 -23.63 50.89 -12.73
C CYS A 13 -24.73 50.71 -13.80
N GLN A 14 -26.00 50.92 -13.49
CA GLN A 14 -27.08 50.98 -14.50
C GLN A 14 -26.86 52.09 -15.53
N ALA A 15 -26.21 53.20 -15.14
CA ALA A 15 -25.93 54.32 -16.03
C ALA A 15 -24.72 54.07 -16.96
N ILE A 16 -23.90 53.05 -16.66
CA ILE A 16 -22.70 52.71 -17.43
C ILE A 16 -23.11 51.86 -18.64
N LYS A 17 -22.71 52.29 -19.84
CA LYS A 17 -22.91 51.55 -21.09
C LYS A 17 -21.72 50.61 -21.35
N ASP A 18 -21.99 49.52 -22.06
CA ASP A 18 -20.98 48.57 -22.57
C ASP A 18 -20.18 47.77 -21.52
N GLU A 19 -20.77 47.48 -20.34
CA GLU A 19 -20.18 46.58 -19.32
C GLU A 19 -18.78 47.01 -18.79
N ASN A 20 -18.37 48.27 -19.02
CA ASN A 20 -17.08 48.84 -18.61
C ASN A 20 -17.09 49.32 -17.14
N PHE A 21 -17.21 48.39 -16.21
CA PHE A 21 -17.21 48.70 -14.78
C PHE A 21 -15.79 48.86 -14.22
N SER A 22 -15.61 49.76 -13.24
CA SER A 22 -14.30 49.97 -12.61
C SER A 22 -14.02 48.92 -11.53
N PRO A 23 -12.75 48.61 -11.20
CA PRO A 23 -12.42 47.70 -10.09
C PRO A 23 -13.08 48.10 -8.77
N GLU A 24 -13.20 49.41 -8.51
CA GLU A 24 -13.87 49.92 -7.31
C GLU A 24 -15.37 49.60 -7.30
N ASP A 25 -16.04 49.52 -8.46
CA ASP A 25 -17.43 49.08 -8.55
C ASP A 25 -17.58 47.62 -8.10
N PHE A 26 -16.64 46.74 -8.51
CA PHE A 26 -16.61 45.34 -8.09
C PHE A 26 -16.42 45.22 -6.57
N ASP A 27 -15.46 45.96 -6.01
CA ASP A 27 -15.18 45.93 -4.57
C ASP A 27 -16.35 46.45 -3.73
N ILE A 28 -16.96 47.56 -4.14
CA ILE A 28 -18.12 48.12 -3.43
C ILE A 28 -19.31 47.16 -3.52
N PHE A 29 -19.56 46.58 -4.69
CA PHE A 29 -20.64 45.60 -4.89
C PHE A 29 -20.43 44.35 -4.03
N LEU A 30 -19.23 43.77 -4.03
CA LEU A 30 -18.88 42.62 -3.19
C LEU A 30 -19.04 42.92 -1.70
N ASN A 31 -18.45 44.01 -1.21
CA ASN A 31 -18.43 44.32 0.22
C ASN A 31 -19.84 44.68 0.74
N SER A 32 -20.58 45.51 0.00
CA SER A 32 -21.96 45.86 0.37
C SER A 32 -22.89 44.65 0.27
N GLY A 33 -22.77 43.85 -0.79
CA GLY A 33 -23.55 42.63 -0.97
C GLY A 33 -23.26 41.56 0.08
N ARG A 34 -21.99 41.28 0.39
CA ARG A 34 -21.58 40.40 1.50
C ARG A 34 -22.21 40.86 2.81
N THR A 35 -22.08 42.14 3.13
CA THR A 35 -22.62 42.70 4.38
C THR A 35 -24.14 42.57 4.46
N CYS A 36 -24.87 42.79 3.35
CA CYS A 36 -26.32 42.60 3.31
C CYS A 36 -26.71 41.13 3.53
N ILE A 37 -25.99 40.21 2.90
CA ILE A 37 -26.22 38.76 3.03
C ILE A 37 -25.97 38.32 4.49
N GLU A 38 -24.86 38.74 5.10
CA GLU A 38 -24.51 38.42 6.49
C GLU A 38 -25.44 39.09 7.53
N GLN A 39 -26.07 40.22 7.20
CA GLN A 39 -27.06 40.89 8.05
C GLN A 39 -28.48 40.32 7.92
N GLY A 40 -28.69 39.36 7.02
CA GLY A 40 -29.99 38.73 6.78
C GLY A 40 -30.92 39.48 5.83
N ASP A 41 -30.40 40.44 5.06
CA ASP A 41 -31.13 41.16 4.01
C ASP A 41 -31.12 40.39 2.66
N SER A 42 -31.03 39.06 2.69
CA SER A 42 -30.92 38.21 1.49
C SER A 42 -32.13 38.32 0.56
N ALA A 43 -33.32 38.59 1.10
CA ALA A 43 -34.54 38.79 0.29
C ALA A 43 -34.44 40.06 -0.57
N GLN A 44 -33.90 41.14 0.00
CA GLN A 44 -33.71 42.41 -0.67
C GLN A 44 -32.61 42.30 -1.71
N VAL A 45 -31.50 41.61 -1.40
CA VAL A 45 -30.45 41.30 -2.37
C VAL A 45 -31.02 40.51 -3.55
N LEU A 46 -31.82 39.47 -3.30
CA LEU A 46 -32.49 38.69 -4.36
C LEU A 46 -33.37 39.58 -5.25
N SER A 47 -34.15 40.50 -4.66
CA SER A 47 -35.02 41.41 -5.43
C SER A 47 -34.22 42.31 -6.39
N ILE A 48 -33.02 42.74 -5.98
CA ILE A 48 -32.10 43.52 -6.81
C ILE A 48 -31.54 42.65 -7.95
N LEU A 49 -31.16 41.41 -7.66
CA LEU A 49 -30.55 40.51 -8.65
C LEU A 49 -31.54 40.05 -9.75
N VAL A 50 -32.81 39.89 -9.42
CA VAL A 50 -33.86 39.45 -10.35
C VAL A 50 -34.40 40.57 -11.24
N ASP A 51 -34.16 41.84 -10.88
CA ASP A 51 -34.59 42.97 -11.71
C ASP A 51 -33.88 42.95 -13.08
N GLU A 52 -34.66 42.87 -14.16
CA GLU A 52 -34.16 42.86 -15.55
C GLU A 52 -33.30 44.08 -15.88
N LYS A 53 -33.50 45.22 -15.20
CA LYS A 53 -32.63 46.40 -15.36
C LYS A 53 -31.19 46.15 -14.92
N ASN A 54 -30.99 45.22 -13.99
CA ASN A 54 -29.70 44.89 -13.41
C ASN A 54 -29.00 43.73 -14.12
N LYS A 55 -29.63 43.12 -15.11
CA LYS A 55 -29.16 41.89 -15.76
C LYS A 55 -27.71 41.95 -16.25
N ASN A 56 -27.31 43.06 -16.89
CA ASN A 56 -25.92 43.22 -17.37
C ASN A 56 -24.92 43.35 -16.22
N LEU A 57 -25.27 44.06 -15.15
CA LEU A 57 -24.46 44.12 -13.94
C LEU A 57 -24.33 42.74 -13.30
N VAL A 58 -25.45 42.03 -13.12
CA VAL A 58 -25.47 40.71 -12.49
C VAL A 58 -24.67 39.71 -13.33
N ARG A 59 -24.75 39.81 -14.66
CA ARG A 59 -23.97 38.98 -15.59
C ARG A 59 -22.47 39.08 -15.33
N CYS A 60 -21.95 40.28 -15.07
CA CYS A 60 -20.52 40.56 -14.91
C CYS A 60 -20.03 40.49 -13.45
N MET A 61 -20.84 40.96 -12.49
CA MET A 61 -20.46 41.13 -11.08
C MET A 61 -21.13 40.14 -10.13
N GLY A 62 -22.23 39.49 -10.53
CA GLY A 62 -23.02 38.67 -9.62
C GLY A 62 -22.24 37.52 -8.99
N TRP A 63 -21.25 36.98 -9.69
CA TRP A 63 -20.39 35.90 -9.19
C TRP A 63 -19.61 36.27 -7.92
N ASN A 64 -19.35 37.56 -7.66
CA ASN A 64 -18.69 38.01 -6.43
C ASN A 64 -19.51 37.68 -5.17
N LEU A 65 -20.83 37.58 -5.30
CA LEU A 65 -21.70 37.21 -4.18
C LEU A 65 -21.69 35.71 -3.88
N LEU A 66 -21.02 34.89 -4.70
CA LEU A 66 -21.00 33.44 -4.55
C LEU A 66 -20.44 33.01 -3.19
N GLY A 67 -19.26 33.49 -2.80
CA GLY A 67 -18.64 33.11 -1.52
C GLY A 67 -19.52 33.41 -0.30
N PRO A 68 -20.04 34.65 -0.13
CA PRO A 68 -21.00 34.97 0.92
C PRO A 68 -22.26 34.08 0.92
N VAL A 69 -22.80 33.75 -0.26
CA VAL A 69 -23.97 32.87 -0.40
C VAL A 69 -23.63 31.44 0.03
N VAL A 70 -22.51 30.89 -0.43
CA VAL A 70 -22.04 29.54 -0.07
C VAL A 70 -21.82 29.42 1.43
N LYS A 71 -21.19 30.43 2.05
CA LYS A 71 -20.98 30.48 3.51
C LYS A 71 -22.29 30.36 4.30
N ILE A 72 -23.36 31.03 3.88
CA ILE A 72 -24.68 30.88 4.53
C ILE A 72 -25.31 29.53 4.21
N LEU A 73 -25.19 29.03 2.97
CA LEU A 73 -25.74 27.73 2.58
C LEU A 73 -25.12 26.56 3.34
N LEU A 74 -23.86 26.68 3.77
CA LEU A 74 -23.20 25.70 4.64
C LEU A 74 -23.73 25.73 6.08
N ASN A 75 -24.29 26.86 6.53
CA ASN A 75 -24.92 26.98 7.83
C ASN A 75 -26.39 26.51 7.78
N LYS A 76 -26.60 25.22 8.04
CA LYS A 76 -27.92 24.55 7.95
C LYS A 76 -29.02 25.15 8.85
N GLU A 77 -28.68 25.97 9.84
CA GLU A 77 -29.63 26.59 10.77
C GLU A 77 -30.04 28.01 10.39
N ASP A 78 -29.53 28.55 9.27
CA ASP A 78 -29.79 29.94 8.88
C ASP A 78 -31.21 30.14 8.32
N LYS A 79 -31.89 31.21 8.76
CA LYS A 79 -33.24 31.56 8.31
C LYS A 79 -33.28 32.04 6.85
N ASN A 80 -32.13 32.45 6.30
CA ASN A 80 -32.02 32.98 4.95
C ASN A 80 -31.73 31.92 3.89
N LEU A 81 -31.61 30.64 4.26
CA LEU A 81 -31.34 29.54 3.33
C LEU A 81 -32.21 29.54 2.06
N PRO A 82 -33.55 29.74 2.12
CA PRO A 82 -34.38 29.76 0.92
C PRO A 82 -34.00 30.90 -0.04
N HIS A 83 -33.71 32.08 0.50
CA HIS A 83 -33.29 33.24 -0.29
C HIS A 83 -31.89 33.03 -0.88
N CYS A 84 -30.95 32.45 -0.12
CA CYS A 84 -29.61 32.12 -0.60
C CYS A 84 -29.65 31.04 -1.71
N HIS A 85 -30.52 30.04 -1.61
CA HIS A 85 -30.74 29.07 -2.70
C HIS A 85 -31.32 29.73 -3.96
N ALA A 86 -32.26 30.67 -3.79
CA ALA A 86 -32.82 31.44 -4.90
C ALA A 86 -31.78 32.38 -5.53
N ILE A 87 -30.94 33.02 -4.72
CA ILE A 87 -29.81 33.83 -5.21
C ILE A 87 -28.87 32.93 -6.02
N LEU A 88 -28.44 31.79 -5.48
CA LEU A 88 -27.55 30.86 -6.19
C LEU A 88 -28.15 30.43 -7.53
N SER A 89 -29.46 30.13 -7.57
CA SER A 89 -30.16 29.77 -8.81
C SER A 89 -30.16 30.93 -9.81
N CYS A 90 -30.44 32.15 -9.37
CA CYS A 90 -30.37 33.35 -10.21
C CYS A 90 -28.96 33.58 -10.76
N LEU A 91 -27.92 33.40 -9.95
CA LEU A 91 -26.53 33.53 -10.38
C LEU A 91 -26.22 32.48 -11.46
N LEU A 92 -26.62 31.22 -11.25
CA LEU A 92 -26.41 30.12 -12.22
C LEU A 92 -27.08 30.36 -13.56
N GLU A 93 -28.16 31.12 -13.63
CA GLU A 93 -28.87 31.46 -14.87
C GLU A 93 -28.25 32.67 -15.58
N VAL A 94 -27.95 33.74 -14.83
CA VAL A 94 -27.63 35.06 -15.39
C VAL A 94 -26.13 35.29 -15.54
N CYS A 95 -25.31 34.86 -14.57
CA CYS A 95 -23.88 35.13 -14.57
C CYS A 95 -23.14 34.41 -15.70
N SER A 96 -22.03 35.01 -16.10
CA SER A 96 -21.13 34.41 -17.08
C SER A 96 -20.50 33.12 -16.51
N PRO A 97 -20.51 32.01 -17.28
CA PRO A 97 -20.16 30.69 -16.78
C PRO A 97 -18.66 30.54 -16.46
N LYS A 98 -17.78 31.37 -17.04
CA LYS A 98 -16.33 31.28 -16.79
C LYS A 98 -15.97 31.80 -15.40
N GLU A 99 -16.53 32.95 -15.03
CA GLU A 99 -16.32 33.61 -13.75
C GLU A 99 -16.97 32.81 -12.63
N LEU A 100 -18.19 32.29 -12.86
CA LEU A 100 -18.84 31.36 -11.93
C LEU A 100 -18.01 30.10 -11.72
N LEU A 101 -17.46 29.50 -12.77
CA LEU A 101 -16.60 28.33 -12.65
C LEU A 101 -15.42 28.63 -11.73
N LEU A 102 -14.71 29.74 -11.95
CA LEU A 102 -13.57 30.10 -11.12
C LEU A 102 -13.99 30.33 -9.66
N GLY A 103 -15.08 31.06 -9.42
CA GLY A 103 -15.60 31.26 -8.08
C GLY A 103 -16.00 29.96 -7.38
N PHE A 104 -16.62 29.01 -8.09
CA PHE A 104 -16.93 27.69 -7.49
C PHE A 104 -15.67 26.91 -7.14
N LEU A 105 -14.65 26.95 -8.00
CA LEU A 105 -13.39 26.25 -7.73
C LEU A 105 -12.62 26.87 -6.57
N GLU A 106 -12.62 28.20 -6.45
CA GLU A 106 -12.09 28.90 -5.28
C GLU A 106 -12.77 28.42 -3.99
N GLN A 107 -14.11 28.36 -3.97
CA GLN A 107 -14.85 27.87 -2.79
C GLN A 107 -14.54 26.40 -2.45
N VAL A 108 -14.33 25.55 -3.45
CA VAL A 108 -13.91 24.16 -3.22
C VAL A 108 -12.47 24.11 -2.69
N GLU A 109 -11.56 24.90 -3.26
CA GLU A 109 -10.15 24.90 -2.89
C GLU A 109 -9.90 25.44 -1.47
N GLU A 110 -10.64 26.48 -1.08
CA GLU A 110 -10.56 27.11 0.24
C GLU A 110 -11.24 26.32 1.36
N ALA A 111 -11.96 25.24 1.04
CA ALA A 111 -12.67 24.44 2.03
C ALA A 111 -11.72 23.90 3.12
N ASP A 112 -12.06 24.17 4.37
CA ASP A 112 -11.34 23.67 5.53
C ASP A 112 -11.60 22.17 5.73
N SER A 113 -10.69 21.47 6.40
CA SER A 113 -10.78 20.01 6.55
C SER A 113 -12.10 19.53 7.18
N GLY A 114 -12.79 20.37 7.96
CA GLY A 114 -14.08 20.05 8.59
C GLY A 114 -15.31 20.32 7.73
N SER A 115 -15.17 21.01 6.59
CA SER A 115 -16.29 21.38 5.71
C SER A 115 -16.14 20.91 4.26
N ILE A 116 -15.09 20.14 3.94
CA ILE A 116 -14.85 19.60 2.59
C ILE A 116 -16.10 18.89 2.07
N THR A 117 -16.70 18.03 2.89
CA THR A 117 -17.85 17.20 2.49
C THR A 117 -19.08 18.05 2.21
N GLU A 118 -19.46 18.95 3.11
CA GLU A 118 -20.59 19.85 2.95
C GLU A 118 -20.39 20.77 1.74
N THR A 119 -19.18 21.30 1.56
CA THR A 119 -18.85 22.19 0.45
C THR A 119 -18.91 21.45 -0.89
N VAL A 120 -18.26 20.30 -1.01
CA VAL A 120 -18.28 19.50 -2.24
C VAL A 120 -19.70 19.05 -2.58
N THR A 121 -20.45 18.50 -1.61
CA THR A 121 -21.81 18.03 -1.85
C THR A 121 -22.77 19.15 -2.25
N LEU A 122 -22.64 20.34 -1.66
CA LEU A 122 -23.42 21.53 -2.02
C LEU A 122 -23.09 22.02 -3.43
N LEU A 123 -21.80 22.07 -3.81
CA LEU A 123 -21.35 22.76 -5.01
C LEU A 123 -21.29 21.87 -6.26
N LEU A 124 -21.29 20.54 -6.14
CA LEU A 124 -21.19 19.63 -7.30
C LEU A 124 -22.28 19.88 -8.35
N LYS A 125 -23.55 20.00 -7.96
CA LYS A 125 -24.66 20.21 -8.92
C LYS A 125 -24.63 21.61 -9.56
N PRO A 126 -24.45 22.72 -8.81
CA PRO A 126 -24.18 24.04 -9.38
C PRO A 126 -23.02 24.04 -10.38
N LEU A 127 -21.88 23.45 -10.00
CA LEU A 127 -20.69 23.35 -10.82
C LEU A 127 -20.95 22.56 -12.12
N GLN A 128 -21.67 21.44 -12.03
CA GLN A 128 -22.07 20.66 -13.21
C GLN A 128 -22.93 21.50 -14.17
N THR A 129 -23.88 22.27 -13.63
CA THR A 129 -24.76 23.15 -14.41
C THR A 129 -23.95 24.21 -15.18
N VAL A 130 -22.96 24.83 -14.52
CA VAL A 130 -22.07 25.81 -15.17
C VAL A 130 -21.22 25.15 -16.27
N LEU A 131 -20.64 23.98 -16.00
CA LEU A 131 -19.81 23.27 -16.97
C LEU A 131 -20.60 22.84 -18.21
N LEU A 132 -21.86 22.43 -18.04
CA LEU A 132 -22.75 22.09 -19.16
C LEU A 132 -23.12 23.32 -20.01
N ARG A 133 -23.15 24.54 -19.44
CA ARG A 133 -23.39 25.80 -20.17
C ARG A 133 -22.20 26.24 -21.04
N LEU A 134 -20.98 25.76 -20.80
CA LEU A 134 -19.76 26.17 -21.54
C LEU A 134 -19.68 25.61 -22.98
N GLY A 135 -20.59 24.72 -23.37
CA GLY A 135 -20.68 24.18 -24.74
C GLY A 135 -19.44 23.36 -25.15
N MET A 136 -19.02 23.50 -26.41
CA MET A 136 -18.02 22.60 -27.04
C MET A 136 -16.58 22.76 -26.50
N LYS A 137 -16.24 23.86 -25.83
CA LYS A 137 -14.88 24.15 -25.31
C LYS A 137 -14.74 23.86 -23.80
N LYS A 138 -15.64 23.06 -23.23
CA LYS A 138 -15.70 22.79 -21.79
C LYS A 138 -14.67 21.77 -21.29
N ALA A 139 -13.98 21.04 -22.17
CA ALA A 139 -13.09 19.94 -21.77
C ALA A 139 -12.06 20.34 -20.71
N SER A 140 -11.28 21.39 -20.98
CA SER A 140 -10.29 21.94 -20.04
C SER A 140 -10.92 22.36 -18.71
N SER A 141 -12.10 23.00 -18.75
CA SER A 141 -12.86 23.39 -17.55
C SER A 141 -13.32 22.18 -16.72
N VAL A 142 -13.75 21.09 -17.37
CA VAL A 142 -14.11 19.84 -16.70
C VAL A 142 -12.87 19.20 -16.07
N GLY A 143 -11.75 19.15 -16.78
CA GLY A 143 -10.48 18.63 -16.26
C GLY A 143 -9.97 19.40 -15.04
N MET A 144 -10.03 20.73 -15.10
CA MET A 144 -9.70 21.61 -13.96
C MET A 144 -10.63 21.34 -12.77
N ALA A 145 -11.95 21.29 -12.99
CA ALA A 145 -12.91 21.00 -11.93
C ALA A 145 -12.69 19.64 -11.26
N LEU A 146 -12.47 18.59 -12.06
CA LEU A 146 -12.20 17.25 -11.53
C LEU A 146 -10.89 17.18 -10.75
N SER A 147 -9.86 17.89 -11.20
CA SER A 147 -8.58 17.95 -10.51
C SER A 147 -8.70 18.65 -9.15
N THR A 148 -9.39 19.78 -9.09
CA THR A 148 -9.62 20.52 -7.83
C THR A 148 -10.49 19.71 -6.86
N LEU A 149 -11.58 19.10 -7.34
CA LEU A 149 -12.43 18.22 -6.53
C LEU A 149 -11.64 17.05 -5.95
N LEU A 150 -10.86 16.34 -6.79
CA LEU A 150 -10.08 15.20 -6.36
C LEU A 150 -8.98 15.59 -5.36
N ALA A 151 -8.35 16.76 -5.53
CA ALA A 151 -7.37 17.27 -4.59
C ALA A 151 -7.96 17.46 -3.19
N GLN A 152 -9.19 18.00 -3.08
CA GLN A 152 -9.87 18.15 -1.80
C GLN A 152 -10.31 16.80 -1.22
N LEU A 153 -10.92 15.93 -2.02
CA LEU A 153 -11.35 14.62 -1.56
C LEU A 153 -10.19 13.73 -1.10
N SER A 154 -8.99 13.90 -1.69
CA SER A 154 -7.79 13.16 -1.28
C SER A 154 -7.29 13.50 0.12
N ARG A 155 -7.78 14.61 0.72
CA ARG A 155 -7.48 15.00 2.10
C ARG A 155 -8.36 14.30 3.13
N LEU A 156 -9.49 13.71 2.70
CA LEU A 156 -10.38 12.96 3.58
C LEU A 156 -9.79 11.56 3.86
N PRO A 157 -9.92 11.06 5.10
CA PRO A 157 -9.45 9.72 5.43
C PRO A 157 -10.27 8.66 4.69
N VAL A 158 -9.59 7.62 4.20
CA VAL A 158 -10.23 6.49 3.53
C VAL A 158 -10.73 5.50 4.59
N PRO A 159 -12.01 5.10 4.59
CA PRO A 159 -12.52 4.09 5.50
C PRO A 159 -11.86 2.74 5.23
N ILE A 160 -11.54 2.00 6.29
CA ILE A 160 -10.81 0.72 6.23
C ILE A 160 -11.75 -0.46 6.51
N THR A 161 -12.72 -0.27 7.40
CA THR A 161 -13.70 -1.31 7.76
C THR A 161 -15.06 -1.02 7.13
N LYS A 162 -15.88 -2.07 6.96
CA LYS A 162 -17.26 -1.91 6.48
C LYS A 162 -18.10 -1.00 7.38
N GLU A 163 -17.91 -1.07 8.69
CA GLU A 163 -18.57 -0.17 9.64
C GLU A 163 -18.20 1.29 9.39
N GLN A 164 -16.92 1.58 9.12
CA GLN A 164 -16.48 2.93 8.77
C GLN A 164 -17.02 3.40 7.41
N GLU A 165 -17.17 2.49 6.44
CA GLU A 165 -17.79 2.79 5.14
C GLU A 165 -19.28 3.11 5.29
N GLU A 166 -19.99 2.40 6.18
CA GLU A 166 -21.41 2.59 6.47
C GLU A 166 -21.67 3.87 7.29
N ASP A 167 -20.85 4.13 8.31
CA ASP A 167 -20.96 5.34 9.14
C ASP A 167 -20.56 6.61 8.36
N ASP A 168 -19.61 6.49 7.42
CA ASP A 168 -19.08 7.56 6.55
C ASP A 168 -18.88 8.90 7.28
N ILE A 169 -18.29 8.85 8.48
CA ILE A 169 -18.18 9.99 9.40
C ILE A 169 -17.56 11.22 8.72
N PHE A 170 -16.58 10.99 7.84
CA PHE A 170 -15.89 12.05 7.11
C PHE A 170 -16.53 12.36 5.75
N GLY A 171 -17.52 11.58 5.29
CA GLY A 171 -18.31 11.84 4.10
C GLY A 171 -17.65 11.48 2.76
N LEU A 172 -16.53 10.76 2.78
CA LEU A 172 -15.81 10.39 1.56
C LEU A 172 -16.66 9.50 0.64
N CYS A 173 -17.39 8.52 1.20
CA CYS A 173 -18.23 7.61 0.39
C CYS A 173 -19.36 8.37 -0.28
N CYS A 174 -20.03 9.27 0.45
CA CYS A 174 -21.05 10.18 -0.05
C CYS A 174 -20.51 11.08 -1.15
N CYS A 175 -19.36 11.72 -0.94
CA CYS A 175 -18.70 12.56 -1.93
C CYS A 175 -18.32 11.78 -3.20
N CYS A 176 -17.76 10.58 -3.08
CA CYS A 176 -17.44 9.72 -4.21
C CYS A 176 -18.70 9.38 -5.02
N THR A 177 -19.81 9.05 -4.34
CA THR A 177 -21.10 8.77 -4.98
C THR A 177 -21.65 9.98 -5.72
N ALA A 178 -21.59 11.16 -5.10
CA ALA A 178 -22.01 12.41 -5.72
C ALA A 178 -21.13 12.77 -6.92
N LEU A 179 -19.81 12.52 -6.83
CA LEU A 179 -18.86 12.74 -7.92
C LEU A 179 -19.14 11.83 -9.12
N LEU A 180 -19.58 10.58 -8.90
CA LEU A 180 -20.03 9.71 -9.99
C LEU A 180 -21.25 10.28 -10.72
N GLN A 181 -22.22 10.84 -9.99
CA GLN A 181 -23.36 11.54 -10.61
C GLN A 181 -22.94 12.82 -11.34
N PHE A 182 -21.94 13.53 -10.81
CA PHE A 182 -21.36 14.71 -11.44
C PHE A 182 -20.70 14.39 -12.79
N VAL A 183 -19.92 13.30 -12.86
CA VAL A 183 -19.18 12.91 -14.07
C VAL A 183 -20.10 12.31 -15.15
N LYS A 184 -21.21 11.69 -14.75
CA LYS A 184 -22.10 10.90 -15.63
C LYS A 184 -22.50 11.60 -16.94
N PRO A 185 -22.99 12.86 -16.97
CA PRO A 185 -23.39 13.49 -18.23
C PRO A 185 -22.24 13.65 -19.23
N PHE A 186 -21.02 13.89 -18.75
CA PHE A 186 -19.84 14.04 -19.62
C PHE A 186 -19.39 12.70 -20.21
N VAL A 187 -19.59 11.60 -19.48
CA VAL A 187 -19.34 10.25 -19.99
C VAL A 187 -20.38 9.86 -21.04
N GLU A 188 -21.67 10.13 -20.79
CA GLU A 188 -22.73 9.85 -21.77
C GLU A 188 -22.55 10.68 -23.05
N GLU A 189 -22.13 11.95 -22.95
CA GLU A 189 -21.77 12.78 -24.11
C GLU A 189 -20.69 12.12 -24.98
N ILE A 190 -19.65 11.53 -24.37
CA ILE A 190 -18.62 10.81 -25.11
C ILE A 190 -19.18 9.54 -25.75
N LYS A 191 -20.02 8.78 -25.04
CA LYS A 191 -20.62 7.54 -25.58
C LYS A 191 -21.46 7.81 -26.82
N GLU A 192 -22.25 8.88 -26.83
CA GLU A 192 -23.03 9.28 -28.01
C GLU A 192 -22.11 9.72 -29.16
N VAL A 193 -21.04 10.47 -28.89
CA VAL A 193 -20.04 10.84 -29.91
C VAL A 193 -19.36 9.62 -30.54
N VAL A 194 -19.14 8.55 -29.76
CA VAL A 194 -18.53 7.30 -30.27
C VAL A 194 -19.47 6.55 -31.20
N LYS A 195 -20.80 6.60 -30.97
CA LYS A 195 -21.79 5.93 -31.82
C LYS A 195 -21.94 6.59 -33.20
N ASP A 196 -21.71 7.90 -33.31
CA ASP A 196 -21.93 8.69 -34.52
C ASP A 196 -20.85 8.56 -35.62
N ASN A 197 -19.83 7.71 -35.43
CA ASN A 197 -18.84 7.24 -36.43
C ASN A 197 -18.08 8.27 -37.32
N ASN A 198 -18.29 9.58 -37.19
CA ASN A 198 -17.83 10.57 -38.19
C ASN A 198 -16.80 11.61 -37.70
N ARG A 199 -16.16 11.43 -36.55
CA ARG A 199 -15.04 12.31 -36.12
C ARG A 199 -13.90 11.49 -35.56
N ASN A 200 -12.66 11.93 -35.82
CA ASN A 200 -11.45 11.37 -35.21
C ASN A 200 -11.61 11.33 -33.67
N ILE A 201 -12.00 10.18 -33.13
CA ILE A 201 -12.19 9.88 -31.70
C ILE A 201 -10.92 10.17 -30.89
N LYS A 202 -9.77 10.15 -31.55
CA LYS A 202 -8.44 10.26 -30.97
C LYS A 202 -8.14 11.63 -30.35
N ASP A 203 -8.85 12.69 -30.75
CA ASP A 203 -8.63 14.07 -30.27
C ASP A 203 -9.83 14.65 -29.48
N ASN A 204 -10.69 13.80 -28.90
CA ASN A 204 -11.71 14.31 -27.98
C ASN A 204 -11.06 14.74 -26.66
N GLU A 205 -10.77 16.04 -26.53
CA GLU A 205 -10.19 16.66 -25.33
C GLU A 205 -10.94 16.26 -24.06
N LEU A 206 -12.28 16.14 -24.10
CA LEU A 206 -13.07 15.74 -22.95
C LEU A 206 -12.77 14.30 -22.52
N ARG A 207 -12.59 13.38 -23.48
CA ARG A 207 -12.17 12.01 -23.18
C ARG A 207 -10.80 11.99 -22.53
N VAL A 208 -9.87 12.84 -22.97
CA VAL A 208 -8.54 12.95 -22.38
C VAL A 208 -8.62 13.43 -20.93
N GLU A 209 -9.41 14.46 -20.64
CA GLU A 209 -9.57 14.98 -19.27
C GLU A 209 -10.27 13.97 -18.34
N LEU A 210 -11.30 13.27 -18.80
CA LEU A 210 -11.93 12.21 -18.00
C LEU A 210 -10.99 11.01 -17.77
N LEU A 211 -10.16 10.66 -18.74
CA LEU A 211 -9.14 9.63 -18.58
C LEU A 211 -8.07 10.07 -17.56
N LYS A 212 -7.62 11.33 -17.59
CA LYS A 212 -6.71 11.87 -16.56
C LYS A 212 -7.32 11.80 -15.16
N PHE A 213 -8.62 12.09 -15.03
CA PHE A 213 -9.35 11.94 -13.76
C PHE A 213 -9.31 10.50 -13.23
N LEU A 214 -9.39 9.50 -14.12
CA LEU A 214 -9.18 8.08 -13.80
C LEU A 214 -7.69 7.72 -13.62
N ASN A 215 -6.80 8.70 -13.49
CA ASN A 215 -5.34 8.57 -13.45
C ASN A 215 -4.71 7.93 -14.70
N VAL A 216 -5.32 8.04 -15.88
CA VAL A 216 -4.76 7.53 -17.14
C VAL A 216 -3.89 8.60 -17.80
N GLN A 217 -2.59 8.33 -17.99
CA GLN A 217 -1.67 9.22 -18.72
C GLN A 217 -1.45 8.74 -20.17
N ARG A 218 -1.56 9.64 -21.16
CA ARG A 218 -1.13 9.39 -22.55
C ARG A 218 0.32 9.86 -22.74
N ARG A 219 1.15 9.14 -23.52
CA ARG A 219 2.49 9.63 -23.97
C ARG A 219 2.59 9.83 -25.49
N ARG A 220 3.57 10.67 -25.85
CA ARG A 220 3.99 11.11 -27.20
C ARG A 220 4.39 9.95 -28.12
N LYS A 221 4.12 10.13 -29.42
CA LYS A 221 4.60 9.31 -30.54
C LYS A 221 6.10 8.99 -30.42
N VAL A 222 6.42 7.70 -30.36
CA VAL A 222 7.77 7.17 -30.57
C VAL A 222 7.85 6.74 -32.04
N PRO A 223 8.82 7.23 -32.85
CA PRO A 223 8.93 6.82 -34.24
C PRO A 223 9.29 5.33 -34.31
N GLY A 224 8.45 4.51 -34.95
CA GLY A 224 8.71 3.08 -35.21
C GLY A 224 7.66 2.09 -34.69
N PHE A 225 6.72 2.53 -33.82
CA PHE A 225 5.58 1.72 -33.38
C PHE A 225 4.28 2.27 -33.99
N LEU A 226 3.45 1.40 -34.57
CA LEU A 226 2.21 1.78 -35.27
C LEU A 226 1.02 2.06 -34.33
N GLU A 227 1.20 1.99 -33.01
CA GLU A 227 0.15 2.27 -32.03
C GLU A 227 0.66 3.20 -30.93
N GLU A 228 -0.08 4.28 -30.64
CA GLU A 228 0.11 5.09 -29.43
C GLU A 228 -0.38 4.26 -28.23
N GLU A 229 0.52 3.50 -27.60
CA GLU A 229 0.21 2.79 -26.35
C GLU A 229 -0.09 3.79 -25.22
N VAL A 230 -1.33 3.78 -24.72
CA VAL A 230 -1.72 4.49 -23.50
C VAL A 230 -1.03 3.81 -22.32
N ARG A 231 -0.11 4.50 -21.63
CA ARG A 231 0.62 3.95 -20.48
C ARG A 231 -0.08 4.35 -19.18
N TYR A 232 -0.82 3.43 -18.61
CA TYR A 232 -1.45 3.59 -17.30
C TYR A 232 -0.38 3.58 -16.19
N PRO A 233 -0.50 4.43 -15.14
CA PRO A 233 0.34 4.33 -13.95
C PRO A 233 0.22 2.95 -13.33
N LYS A 234 1.34 2.42 -12.83
CA LYS A 234 1.38 1.05 -12.29
C LYS A 234 0.50 0.91 -11.06
N GLU A 235 0.37 1.97 -10.25
CA GLU A 235 -0.51 2.05 -9.09
C GLU A 235 -1.98 1.90 -9.50
N SER A 236 -2.41 2.62 -10.54
CA SER A 236 -3.78 2.54 -11.05
C SER A 236 -4.09 1.16 -11.64
N LEU A 237 -3.13 0.57 -12.37
CA LEU A 237 -3.26 -0.80 -12.87
C LEU A 237 -3.31 -1.83 -11.75
N ALA A 238 -2.52 -1.67 -10.69
CA ALA A 238 -2.54 -2.55 -9.54
C ALA A 238 -3.90 -2.49 -8.81
N CYS A 239 -4.45 -1.28 -8.61
CA CYS A 239 -5.79 -1.12 -8.08
C CYS A 239 -6.84 -1.79 -8.98
N MET A 240 -6.78 -1.59 -10.29
CA MET A 240 -7.72 -2.20 -11.23
C MET A 240 -7.60 -3.73 -11.26
N SER A 241 -6.37 -4.27 -11.19
CA SER A 241 -6.12 -5.71 -11.08
C SER A 241 -6.75 -6.29 -9.81
N HIS A 242 -6.58 -5.63 -8.66
CA HIS A 242 -7.24 -6.04 -7.41
C HIS A 242 -8.77 -6.02 -7.54
N LEU A 243 -9.38 -4.93 -8.04
CA LEU A 243 -10.83 -4.83 -8.24
C LEU A 243 -11.39 -5.92 -9.18
N ILE A 244 -10.65 -6.31 -10.21
CA ILE A 244 -11.08 -7.34 -11.18
C ILE A 244 -10.89 -8.75 -10.61
N PHE A 245 -9.70 -9.07 -10.11
CA PHE A 245 -9.34 -10.45 -9.76
C PHE A 245 -9.69 -10.83 -8.33
N VAL A 246 -9.84 -9.86 -7.42
CA VAL A 246 -10.20 -10.08 -6.00
C VAL A 246 -11.67 -9.73 -5.77
N ASP A 247 -12.09 -8.50 -6.11
CA ASP A 247 -13.47 -8.02 -5.84
C ASP A 247 -14.47 -8.40 -6.94
N HIS A 248 -13.98 -8.98 -8.04
CA HIS A 248 -14.79 -9.46 -9.16
C HIS A 248 -15.65 -8.39 -9.85
N ILE A 249 -15.21 -7.13 -9.84
CA ILE A 249 -15.88 -6.02 -10.54
C ILE A 249 -15.61 -6.12 -12.04
N ALA A 250 -16.67 -6.07 -12.84
CA ALA A 250 -16.62 -6.09 -14.31
C ALA A 250 -15.89 -7.30 -14.92
N VAL A 251 -15.84 -8.43 -14.20
CA VAL A 251 -15.23 -9.69 -14.67
C VAL A 251 -15.95 -10.26 -15.90
N ASP A 252 -17.25 -9.98 -16.05
CA ASP A 252 -18.06 -10.34 -17.20
C ASP A 252 -17.59 -9.70 -18.52
N ILE A 253 -16.94 -8.53 -18.43
CA ILE A 253 -16.37 -7.81 -19.58
C ILE A 253 -14.90 -8.23 -19.81
N PHE A 254 -14.24 -8.79 -18.79
CA PHE A 254 -12.84 -9.19 -18.88
C PHE A 254 -12.68 -10.45 -19.76
N PRO A 255 -11.70 -10.49 -20.68
CA PRO A 255 -11.49 -11.66 -21.53
C PRO A 255 -11.23 -12.93 -20.69
N ALA A 256 -11.83 -14.05 -21.10
CA ALA A 256 -11.60 -15.33 -20.45
C ALA A 256 -10.16 -15.80 -20.68
N VAL A 257 -9.28 -15.56 -19.69
CA VAL A 257 -7.90 -16.04 -19.68
C VAL A 257 -7.86 -17.39 -18.96
N PHE A 258 -7.63 -18.46 -19.71
CA PHE A 258 -7.66 -19.82 -19.18
C PHE A 258 -6.36 -20.24 -18.49
N SER A 259 -5.23 -19.58 -18.74
CA SER A 259 -3.93 -19.92 -18.14
C SER A 259 -3.75 -19.19 -16.81
N PRO A 260 -3.75 -19.91 -15.66
CA PRO A 260 -3.51 -19.31 -14.35
C PRO A 260 -2.10 -18.73 -14.23
N VAL A 261 -1.13 -19.37 -14.86
CA VAL A 261 0.28 -18.94 -14.86
C VAL A 261 0.44 -17.60 -15.59
N PHE A 262 -0.28 -17.39 -16.70
CA PHE A 262 -0.27 -16.11 -17.39
C PHE A 262 -0.88 -14.98 -16.53
N VAL A 263 -2.01 -15.24 -15.87
CA VAL A 263 -2.63 -14.28 -14.95
C VAL A 263 -1.68 -13.93 -13.80
N LEU A 264 -1.03 -14.95 -13.22
CA LEU A 264 -0.01 -14.75 -12.19
C LEU A 264 1.11 -13.84 -12.72
N GLN A 265 1.72 -14.16 -13.86
CA GLN A 265 2.80 -13.35 -14.43
C GLN A 265 2.42 -11.88 -14.62
N CYS A 266 1.21 -11.60 -15.14
CA CYS A 266 0.72 -10.24 -15.30
C CYS A 266 0.56 -9.53 -13.95
N ASN A 267 0.03 -10.22 -12.93
CA ASN A 267 -0.21 -9.64 -11.62
C ASN A 267 1.07 -9.47 -10.79
N MET A 268 2.14 -10.21 -11.08
CA MET A 268 3.38 -10.16 -10.28
C MET A 268 4.02 -8.76 -10.23
N GLU A 269 3.92 -7.95 -11.29
CA GLU A 269 4.39 -6.55 -11.25
C GLU A 269 3.57 -5.68 -10.28
N TYR A 270 2.26 -5.93 -10.19
CA TYR A 270 1.35 -5.20 -9.31
C TYR A 270 1.52 -5.64 -7.86
N ILE A 271 1.70 -6.94 -7.64
CA ILE A 271 2.00 -7.52 -6.33
C ILE A 271 3.34 -6.99 -5.81
N GLU A 272 4.39 -6.94 -6.64
CA GLU A 272 5.67 -6.33 -6.24
C GLU A 272 5.49 -4.88 -5.77
N LEU A 273 4.72 -4.09 -6.55
CA LEU A 273 4.44 -2.70 -6.22
C LEU A 273 3.69 -2.56 -4.90
N LEU A 274 2.64 -3.35 -4.66
CA LEU A 274 1.84 -3.29 -3.44
C LEU A 274 2.64 -3.74 -2.21
N LEU A 275 3.37 -4.86 -2.31
CA LEU A 275 4.19 -5.40 -1.21
C LEU A 275 5.45 -4.59 -0.92
N SER A 276 5.83 -3.67 -1.82
CA SER A 276 6.95 -2.74 -1.59
C SER A 276 6.59 -1.56 -0.68
N LYS A 277 5.29 -1.36 -0.39
CA LYS A 277 4.80 -0.24 0.44
C LYS A 277 4.76 -0.63 1.92
N THR A 278 4.65 0.37 2.79
CA THR A 278 4.58 0.19 4.26
C THR A 278 3.17 0.36 4.82
N GLU A 279 2.22 0.81 4.00
CA GLU A 279 0.82 1.02 4.40
C GLU A 279 0.10 -0.33 4.49
N GLU A 280 -0.49 -0.64 5.64
CA GLU A 280 -1.18 -1.91 5.92
C GLU A 280 -2.25 -2.24 4.89
N SER A 281 -3.09 -1.27 4.52
CA SER A 281 -4.15 -1.46 3.52
C SER A 281 -3.62 -1.83 2.13
N ARG A 282 -2.43 -1.34 1.75
CA ARG A 282 -1.79 -1.69 0.47
C ARG A 282 -1.14 -3.07 0.54
N LEU A 283 -0.50 -3.40 1.66
CA LEU A 283 0.08 -4.71 1.90
C LEU A 283 -1.00 -5.80 1.85
N GLN A 284 -2.11 -5.60 2.55
CA GLN A 284 -3.26 -6.50 2.55
C GLN A 284 -3.78 -6.76 1.12
N LYS A 285 -4.01 -5.71 0.33
CA LYS A 285 -4.42 -5.84 -1.07
C LYS A 285 -3.39 -6.58 -1.93
N GLY A 286 -2.10 -6.37 -1.67
CA GLY A 286 -1.01 -7.09 -2.33
C GLY A 286 -1.03 -8.59 -2.01
N LEU A 287 -1.25 -8.95 -0.75
CA LEU A 287 -1.33 -10.33 -0.28
C LEU A 287 -2.57 -11.04 -0.84
N GLU A 288 -3.74 -10.41 -0.78
CA GLU A 288 -4.98 -10.95 -1.35
C GLU A 288 -4.86 -11.18 -2.85
N LEU A 289 -4.32 -10.21 -3.60
CA LEU A 289 -4.11 -10.35 -5.04
C LEU A 289 -3.13 -11.49 -5.34
N TYR A 290 -2.08 -11.65 -4.52
CA TYR A 290 -1.12 -12.73 -4.68
C TYR A 290 -1.76 -14.09 -4.39
N GLU A 291 -2.49 -14.22 -3.29
CA GLU A 291 -3.23 -15.43 -2.91
C GLU A 291 -4.22 -15.84 -4.01
N LYS A 292 -5.08 -14.91 -4.48
CA LYS A 292 -6.05 -15.19 -5.55
C LYS A 292 -5.39 -15.59 -6.86
N SER A 293 -4.22 -15.02 -7.17
CA SER A 293 -3.44 -15.39 -8.36
C SER A 293 -2.83 -16.79 -8.23
N LEU A 294 -2.41 -17.19 -7.02
CA LEU A 294 -1.80 -18.49 -6.75
C LEU A 294 -2.82 -19.63 -6.60
N ILE A 295 -4.00 -19.39 -6.05
CA ILE A 295 -5.04 -20.43 -5.80
C ILE A 295 -5.39 -21.23 -7.07
N ARG A 296 -5.31 -20.60 -8.25
CA ARG A 296 -5.63 -21.23 -9.53
C ARG A 296 -4.45 -21.99 -10.14
N VAL A 297 -3.25 -21.87 -9.58
CA VAL A 297 -2.04 -22.53 -10.07
C VAL A 297 -1.89 -23.88 -9.36
N GLU A 298 -1.79 -24.95 -10.14
CA GLU A 298 -1.59 -26.29 -9.59
C GLU A 298 -0.22 -26.41 -8.88
N ASP A 299 -0.15 -27.22 -7.83
CA ASP A 299 1.10 -27.45 -7.12
C ASP A 299 2.17 -28.06 -8.05
N ASN A 300 3.40 -27.56 -7.92
CA ASN A 300 4.56 -27.96 -8.73
C ASN A 300 4.41 -27.72 -10.26
N SER A 301 3.42 -26.93 -10.69
CA SER A 301 3.21 -26.61 -12.11
C SER A 301 3.95 -25.37 -12.62
N LEU A 302 4.54 -24.56 -11.72
CA LEU A 302 5.25 -23.33 -12.10
C LEU A 302 6.57 -23.63 -12.81
N PRO A 303 6.77 -23.15 -14.05
CA PRO A 303 8.03 -23.32 -14.78
C PRO A 303 9.19 -22.60 -14.09
N VAL A 304 10.35 -23.23 -14.08
CA VAL A 304 11.59 -22.66 -13.51
C VAL A 304 12.02 -21.38 -14.24
N ASP A 305 11.75 -21.29 -15.54
CA ASP A 305 12.07 -20.13 -16.39
C ASP A 305 11.43 -18.82 -15.88
N LEU A 306 10.35 -18.91 -15.10
CA LEU A 306 9.73 -17.73 -14.50
C LEU A 306 10.62 -17.05 -13.47
N LEU A 307 11.57 -17.77 -12.88
CA LEU A 307 12.54 -17.20 -11.95
C LEU A 307 13.52 -16.24 -12.63
N GLU A 308 13.62 -16.23 -13.95
CA GLU A 308 14.38 -15.22 -14.70
C GLU A 308 13.71 -13.83 -14.64
N LEU A 309 12.40 -13.80 -14.39
CA LEU A 309 11.66 -12.56 -14.20
C LEU A 309 11.94 -12.01 -12.80
N LYS A 310 12.40 -10.75 -12.76
CA LYS A 310 12.74 -10.04 -11.51
C LYS A 310 11.64 -10.14 -10.44
N THR A 311 10.38 -10.01 -10.85
CA THR A 311 9.23 -10.01 -9.95
C THR A 311 9.06 -11.34 -9.21
N PHE A 312 9.36 -12.47 -9.85
CA PHE A 312 9.32 -13.81 -9.23
C PHE A 312 10.44 -14.03 -8.21
N PHE A 313 11.43 -13.14 -8.16
CA PHE A 313 12.43 -13.09 -7.11
C PHE A 313 12.11 -12.04 -6.03
N SER A 314 11.72 -10.83 -6.43
CA SER A 314 11.49 -9.71 -5.51
C SER A 314 10.21 -9.82 -4.69
N VAL A 315 9.13 -10.40 -5.23
CA VAL A 315 7.87 -10.61 -4.49
C VAL A 315 8.08 -11.52 -3.28
N PRO A 316 8.67 -12.73 -3.41
CA PRO A 316 9.07 -13.55 -2.26
C PRO A 316 9.94 -12.81 -1.23
N GLN A 317 10.88 -11.97 -1.67
CA GLN A 317 11.71 -11.19 -0.75
C GLN A 317 10.95 -10.11 0.00
N ASN A 318 10.04 -9.42 -0.69
CA ASN A 318 9.18 -8.42 -0.04
C ASN A 318 8.23 -9.10 0.95
N LEU A 319 7.76 -10.32 0.64
CA LEU A 319 6.96 -11.12 1.58
C LEU A 319 7.76 -11.46 2.85
N VAL A 320 9.05 -11.82 2.75
CA VAL A 320 9.90 -12.00 3.93
C VAL A 320 10.00 -10.72 4.75
N LYS A 321 10.16 -9.55 4.10
CA LYS A 321 10.19 -8.27 4.82
C LYS A 321 8.87 -7.99 5.53
N VAL A 322 7.74 -8.28 4.90
CA VAL A 322 6.42 -8.17 5.53
C VAL A 322 6.34 -9.15 6.70
N MET A 323 6.78 -10.40 6.57
CA MET A 323 6.76 -11.37 7.68
C MET A 323 7.68 -11.01 8.85
N THR A 324 8.81 -10.33 8.61
CA THR A 324 9.75 -9.94 9.67
C THR A 324 9.42 -8.59 10.29
N LEU A 325 8.68 -7.72 9.59
CA LEU A 325 8.32 -6.37 10.05
C LEU A 325 6.82 -6.21 10.38
N CYS A 326 5.96 -7.15 9.96
CA CYS A 326 4.54 -7.21 10.27
C CYS A 326 4.22 -8.52 11.03
N PRO A 327 3.36 -8.47 12.07
CA PRO A 327 3.25 -9.55 13.06
C PRO A 327 2.43 -10.79 12.64
N ASP A 328 2.23 -11.07 11.35
CA ASP A 328 1.44 -12.23 10.91
C ASP A 328 2.20 -13.15 9.95
N GLN A 329 2.19 -14.45 10.25
CA GLN A 329 3.10 -15.45 9.68
C GLN A 329 2.37 -16.30 8.64
N THR A 330 2.78 -16.27 7.36
CA THR A 330 2.79 -17.47 6.49
C THR A 330 3.36 -17.23 5.07
N LEU A 331 3.98 -18.32 4.56
CA LEU A 331 4.31 -18.68 3.17
C LEU A 331 5.52 -18.02 2.48
N VAL A 332 6.51 -18.82 2.04
CA VAL A 332 7.30 -18.52 0.83
C VAL A 332 7.83 -19.79 0.13
N LYS A 333 7.77 -19.83 -1.20
CA LYS A 333 8.31 -20.88 -2.11
C LYS A 333 9.43 -20.28 -3.00
N ASN A 334 10.69 -20.22 -2.53
CA ASN A 334 11.93 -20.18 -3.34
C ASN A 334 13.19 -20.33 -2.46
N GLU A 335 13.67 -21.56 -2.28
CA GLU A 335 14.57 -21.91 -1.17
C GLU A 335 16.00 -21.34 -1.30
N ARG A 336 16.63 -21.49 -2.47
CA ARG A 336 18.07 -21.15 -2.63
C ARG A 336 18.35 -19.64 -2.68
N GLY A 337 17.49 -18.88 -3.36
CA GLY A 337 17.65 -17.43 -3.49
C GLY A 337 17.44 -16.72 -2.16
N MET A 338 16.44 -17.17 -1.41
CA MET A 338 16.07 -16.56 -0.14
C MET A 338 17.05 -16.84 0.98
N LEU A 339 17.63 -18.06 1.05
CA LEU A 339 18.66 -18.42 2.03
C LEU A 339 19.86 -17.46 2.05
N LYS A 340 20.15 -16.79 0.94
CA LYS A 340 21.24 -15.81 0.85
C LYS A 340 20.83 -14.38 1.19
N THR A 341 19.53 -14.06 1.16
CA THR A 341 19.04 -12.67 1.20
C THR A 341 18.14 -12.37 2.39
N SER A 342 17.61 -13.37 3.10
CA SER A 342 16.70 -13.16 4.24
C SER A 342 17.40 -12.65 5.49
N HIS A 343 18.64 -13.08 5.74
CA HIS A 343 19.44 -12.72 6.92
C HIS A 343 18.70 -12.85 8.28
N HIS A 344 17.68 -13.72 8.34
CA HIS A 344 16.84 -13.94 9.51
C HIS A 344 16.78 -15.45 9.81
N ALA A 345 17.36 -15.86 10.95
CA ALA A 345 17.59 -17.27 11.27
C ALA A 345 16.31 -18.12 11.26
N GLY A 346 15.17 -17.59 11.70
CA GLY A 346 13.89 -18.30 11.67
C GLY A 346 13.35 -18.54 10.25
N VAL A 347 13.57 -17.59 9.32
CA VAL A 347 13.15 -17.74 7.91
C VAL A 347 14.08 -18.72 7.21
N GLU A 348 15.39 -18.63 7.48
CA GLU A 348 16.38 -19.58 7.00
C GLU A 348 16.09 -21.01 7.50
N GLY A 349 15.76 -21.17 8.78
CA GLY A 349 15.31 -22.45 9.36
C GLY A 349 14.06 -23.00 8.68
N TYR A 350 13.04 -22.17 8.45
CA TYR A 350 11.84 -22.57 7.71
C TYR A 350 12.16 -23.02 6.27
N ILE A 351 13.06 -22.32 5.59
CA ILE A 351 13.52 -22.73 4.24
C ILE A 351 14.23 -24.09 4.30
N ILE A 352 15.11 -24.30 5.28
CA ILE A 352 15.82 -25.58 5.46
C ILE A 352 14.84 -26.73 5.69
N LYS A 353 13.79 -26.49 6.48
CA LYS A 353 12.70 -27.44 6.69
C LYS A 353 11.96 -27.78 5.39
N ASN A 354 11.74 -26.82 4.49
CA ASN A 354 11.15 -27.10 3.19
C ASN A 354 12.09 -27.87 2.26
N ILE A 355 13.39 -27.55 2.25
CA ILE A 355 14.41 -28.33 1.53
C ILE A 355 14.35 -29.80 1.96
N LYS A 356 14.29 -30.06 3.27
CA LYS A 356 14.12 -31.42 3.80
C LYS A 356 12.86 -32.10 3.26
N ASN A 357 11.73 -31.40 3.22
CA ASN A 357 10.47 -31.94 2.70
C ASN A 357 10.54 -32.24 1.19
N GLN A 358 11.21 -31.39 0.41
CA GLN A 358 11.44 -31.61 -1.03
C GLN A 358 12.34 -32.82 -1.28
N ILE A 359 13.38 -32.99 -0.46
CA ILE A 359 14.24 -34.19 -0.52
C ILE A 359 13.41 -35.45 -0.17
N ASP A 360 12.62 -35.43 0.92
CA ASP A 360 11.74 -36.56 1.28
C ASP A 360 10.75 -36.90 0.16
N PHE A 361 10.15 -35.88 -0.46
CA PHE A 361 9.23 -36.09 -1.58
C PHE A 361 9.94 -36.69 -2.79
N SER A 362 11.15 -36.21 -3.11
CA SER A 362 11.94 -36.68 -4.26
C SER A 362 12.46 -38.11 -4.11
N LEU A 363 12.72 -38.54 -2.87
CA LEU A 363 13.14 -39.91 -2.54
C LEU A 363 11.96 -40.91 -2.49
N LYS A 364 10.73 -40.48 -2.75
CA LYS A 364 9.57 -41.40 -2.88
C LYS A 364 9.48 -41.93 -4.31
N LEU A 365 9.08 -43.19 -4.44
CA LEU A 365 8.92 -43.87 -5.73
C LEU A 365 8.01 -43.07 -6.67
N GLY A 366 8.51 -42.77 -7.87
CA GLY A 366 7.76 -42.06 -8.92
C GLY A 366 7.86 -40.53 -8.90
N ASN A 367 8.52 -39.95 -7.89
CA ASN A 367 8.64 -38.50 -7.71
C ASN A 367 10.07 -37.96 -7.84
N GLY A 368 10.97 -38.74 -8.46
CA GLY A 368 12.38 -38.39 -8.58
C GLY A 368 12.58 -37.01 -9.19
N ASN A 369 13.24 -36.12 -8.45
CA ASN A 369 13.65 -34.80 -8.90
C ASN A 369 15.17 -34.68 -8.87
N GLU A 370 15.78 -34.51 -10.05
CA GLU A 370 17.25 -34.42 -10.20
C GLU A 370 17.88 -33.26 -9.42
N TRP A 371 17.12 -32.23 -9.05
CA TRP A 371 17.63 -31.08 -8.28
C TRP A 371 17.80 -31.37 -6.79
N PHE A 372 17.05 -32.33 -6.25
CA PHE A 372 17.09 -32.73 -4.84
C PHE A 372 17.71 -34.12 -4.64
N MET A 373 18.45 -34.62 -5.63
CA MET A 373 19.17 -35.89 -5.60
C MET A 373 20.59 -35.72 -6.15
N GLY A 374 21.48 -36.62 -5.75
CA GLY A 374 22.85 -36.71 -6.26
C GLY A 374 23.64 -35.39 -6.22
N THR A 375 24.43 -35.14 -7.27
CA THR A 375 25.41 -34.04 -7.31
C THR A 375 24.77 -32.65 -7.32
N ASN A 376 23.54 -32.51 -7.80
CA ASN A 376 22.85 -31.21 -7.88
C ASN A 376 22.37 -30.72 -6.51
N LEU A 377 22.14 -31.64 -5.57
CA LEU A 377 21.76 -31.31 -4.19
C LEU A 377 22.96 -30.77 -3.39
N LEU A 378 24.18 -31.23 -3.67
CA LEU A 378 25.38 -30.92 -2.86
C LEU A 378 25.67 -29.42 -2.71
N PRO A 379 25.59 -28.58 -3.76
CA PRO A 379 25.76 -27.13 -3.60
C PRO A 379 24.74 -26.48 -2.67
N LEU A 380 23.51 -27.01 -2.61
CA LEU A 380 22.46 -26.54 -1.71
C LEU A 380 22.77 -26.97 -0.27
N LEU A 381 23.18 -28.22 -0.07
CA LEU A 381 23.59 -28.73 1.24
C LEU A 381 24.77 -27.96 1.82
N ARG A 382 25.79 -27.62 1.02
CA ARG A 382 26.92 -26.79 1.47
C ARG A 382 26.51 -25.38 1.91
N LEU A 383 25.39 -24.85 1.42
CA LEU A 383 24.84 -23.56 1.85
C LEU A 383 24.11 -23.67 3.20
N VAL A 384 23.44 -24.79 3.43
CA VAL A 384 22.63 -25.05 4.63
C VAL A 384 23.49 -25.54 5.80
N LEU A 385 24.40 -26.47 5.52
CA LEU A 385 25.31 -27.11 6.47
C LEU A 385 26.61 -26.32 6.57
N CYS A 386 26.51 -25.04 6.94
CA CYS A 386 27.65 -24.18 7.21
C CYS A 386 27.32 -23.16 8.30
N LEU A 387 28.33 -22.76 9.07
CA LEU A 387 28.20 -21.69 10.07
C LEU A 387 28.62 -20.34 9.47
N PRO A 388 27.80 -19.27 9.56
CA PRO A 388 28.10 -17.95 8.99
C PRO A 388 29.48 -17.37 9.37
N HIS A 389 29.88 -17.55 10.63
CA HIS A 389 31.15 -17.07 11.17
C HIS A 389 31.99 -18.21 11.77
N GLY A 390 31.78 -19.44 11.30
CA GLY A 390 32.47 -20.61 11.86
C GLY A 390 32.20 -20.76 13.37
N PRO A 391 33.22 -21.08 14.17
CA PRO A 391 33.09 -21.25 15.63
C PRO A 391 32.60 -20.01 16.39
N GLU A 392 32.77 -18.81 15.82
CA GLU A 392 32.40 -17.53 16.45
C GLU A 392 30.94 -17.13 16.20
N THR A 393 30.17 -17.97 15.49
CA THR A 393 28.76 -17.71 15.22
C THR A 393 27.95 -17.61 16.52
N ASP A 394 27.12 -16.57 16.65
CA ASP A 394 26.15 -16.49 17.74
C ASP A 394 25.12 -17.62 17.61
N LEU A 395 25.27 -18.63 18.45
CA LEU A 395 24.46 -19.85 18.43
C LEU A 395 23.03 -19.60 18.95
N LEU A 396 22.80 -18.59 19.79
CA LEU A 396 21.45 -18.27 20.28
C LEU A 396 20.64 -17.59 19.19
N GLN A 397 21.24 -16.60 18.52
CA GLN A 397 20.57 -15.89 17.42
C GLN A 397 20.31 -16.80 16.22
N ASN A 398 21.19 -17.80 15.99
CA ASN A 398 21.08 -18.73 14.86
C ASN A 398 20.47 -20.09 15.23
N MET A 399 19.86 -20.22 16.42
CA MET A 399 19.36 -21.50 16.93
C MET A 399 18.41 -22.19 15.95
N ASP A 400 17.41 -21.47 15.43
CA ASP A 400 16.41 -22.03 14.52
C ASP A 400 17.05 -22.60 13.25
N ARG A 401 17.99 -21.86 12.66
CA ARG A 401 18.73 -22.29 11.47
C ARG A 401 19.58 -23.52 11.78
N ILE A 402 20.37 -23.47 12.86
CA ILE A 402 21.29 -24.55 13.24
C ILE A 402 20.52 -25.84 13.54
N MET A 403 19.42 -25.74 14.29
CA MET A 403 18.59 -26.90 14.64
C MET A 403 17.96 -27.53 13.40
N GLU A 404 17.44 -26.74 12.46
CA GLU A 404 16.90 -27.28 11.21
C GLU A 404 18.00 -27.87 10.31
N SER A 405 19.19 -27.26 10.25
CA SER A 405 20.36 -27.83 9.56
C SER A 405 20.78 -29.19 10.13
N LEU A 406 20.87 -29.30 11.46
CA LEU A 406 21.17 -30.57 12.14
C LEU A 406 20.07 -31.61 11.91
N ASN A 407 18.80 -31.21 12.00
CA ASN A 407 17.67 -32.10 11.73
C ASN A 407 17.64 -32.59 10.28
N LEU A 408 18.00 -31.75 9.31
CA LEU A 408 18.17 -32.14 7.92
C LEU A 408 19.30 -33.16 7.77
N LEU A 409 20.49 -32.88 8.32
CA LEU A 409 21.62 -33.80 8.25
C LEU A 409 21.30 -35.16 8.88
N ARG A 410 20.70 -35.14 10.08
CA ARG A 410 20.22 -36.35 10.77
C ARG A 410 19.23 -37.12 9.91
N TYR A 411 18.29 -36.44 9.26
CA TYR A 411 17.32 -37.06 8.37
C TYR A 411 18.00 -37.76 7.18
N LEU A 412 18.95 -37.08 6.52
CA LEU A 412 19.68 -37.63 5.37
C LEU A 412 20.44 -38.90 5.75
N LEU A 413 21.18 -38.89 6.86
CA LEU A 413 21.97 -40.04 7.32
C LEU A 413 21.11 -41.24 7.75
N LEU A 414 19.87 -41.00 8.19
CA LEU A 414 18.94 -42.07 8.56
C LEU A 414 18.18 -42.62 7.35
N ARG A 415 17.87 -41.77 6.38
CA ARG A 415 17.03 -42.12 5.23
C ARG A 415 17.84 -42.74 4.10
N ASP A 416 18.94 -42.11 3.72
CA ASP A 416 19.79 -42.53 2.61
C ASP A 416 20.78 -43.59 3.08
N LYS A 417 20.78 -44.76 2.45
CA LYS A 417 21.71 -45.83 2.81
C LYS A 417 23.04 -45.63 2.11
N GLU A 418 24.13 -45.94 2.80
CA GLU A 418 25.50 -45.73 2.31
C GLU A 418 25.78 -46.39 0.95
N TRP A 419 25.23 -47.59 0.70
CA TRP A 419 25.42 -48.31 -0.56
C TRP A 419 24.52 -47.81 -1.70
N GLU A 420 23.43 -47.10 -1.39
CA GLU A 420 22.53 -46.48 -2.39
C GLU A 420 23.00 -45.05 -2.70
N ASN A 421 23.30 -44.27 -1.66
CA ASN A 421 23.82 -42.90 -1.71
C ASN A 421 23.07 -42.00 -2.71
N GLU A 422 21.74 -42.07 -2.70
CA GLU A 422 20.86 -41.39 -3.66
C GLU A 422 21.00 -39.85 -3.55
N THR A 423 21.29 -39.34 -2.36
CA THR A 423 21.45 -37.91 -2.08
C THR A 423 22.89 -37.41 -2.29
N GLY A 424 23.86 -38.32 -2.37
CA GLY A 424 25.28 -37.98 -2.38
C GLY A 424 25.85 -37.54 -1.03
N ILE A 425 25.08 -37.62 0.07
CA ILE A 425 25.52 -37.16 1.39
C ILE A 425 26.74 -37.91 1.90
N TRP A 426 26.80 -39.22 1.67
CA TRP A 426 27.89 -40.08 2.17
C TRP A 426 29.23 -39.71 1.51
N THR A 427 29.21 -39.26 0.26
CA THR A 427 30.43 -38.79 -0.44
C THR A 427 30.95 -37.44 0.04
N GLU A 428 30.13 -36.59 0.65
CA GLU A 428 30.52 -35.27 1.15
C GLU A 428 30.63 -35.20 2.68
N LEU A 429 30.33 -36.30 3.38
CA LEU A 429 30.25 -36.34 4.84
C LEU A 429 31.51 -35.81 5.52
N TYR A 430 32.69 -36.22 5.05
CA TYR A 430 33.98 -35.76 5.58
C TYR A 430 34.16 -34.25 5.48
N LYS A 431 33.66 -33.61 4.41
CA LYS A 431 33.71 -32.15 4.26
C LYS A 431 32.72 -31.46 5.19
N ILE A 432 31.54 -32.05 5.39
CA ILE A 432 30.51 -31.52 6.29
C ILE A 432 31.00 -31.61 7.74
N GLU A 433 31.69 -32.68 8.12
CA GLU A 433 32.34 -32.79 9.43
C GLU A 433 33.33 -31.65 9.67
N ASP A 434 34.22 -31.39 8.71
CA ASP A 434 35.25 -30.36 8.82
C ASP A 434 34.69 -28.93 8.75
N THR A 435 33.66 -28.68 7.94
CA THR A 435 33.14 -27.33 7.69
C THR A 435 31.96 -26.94 8.57
N PHE A 436 31.27 -27.92 9.17
CA PHE A 436 30.07 -27.68 9.98
C PHE A 436 30.13 -28.30 11.36
N LEU A 437 30.31 -29.63 11.48
CA LEU A 437 30.19 -30.33 12.77
C LEU A 437 31.32 -29.97 13.75
N LYS A 438 32.59 -30.01 13.32
CA LYS A 438 33.75 -29.65 14.16
C LYS A 438 33.73 -28.16 14.57
N PRO A 439 33.47 -27.20 13.66
CA PRO A 439 33.28 -25.81 14.05
C PRO A 439 32.12 -25.61 15.02
N LEU A 440 30.99 -26.30 14.84
CA LEU A 440 29.84 -26.21 15.75
C LEU A 440 30.17 -26.74 17.14
N ARG A 441 30.87 -27.88 17.23
CA ARG A 441 31.38 -28.41 18.50
C ARG A 441 32.26 -27.39 19.22
N THR A 442 33.17 -26.77 18.48
CA THR A 442 34.07 -25.73 19.02
C THR A 442 33.28 -24.53 19.52
N GLY A 443 32.33 -24.03 18.73
CA GLY A 443 31.47 -22.90 19.11
C GLY A 443 30.59 -23.20 20.32
N LEU A 444 30.05 -24.42 20.44
CA LEU A 444 29.29 -24.87 21.61
C LEU A 444 30.15 -24.90 22.86
N ASN A 445 31.35 -25.49 22.79
CA ASN A 445 32.27 -25.53 23.92
C ASN A 445 32.67 -24.13 24.39
N MET A 446 32.98 -23.23 23.45
CA MET A 446 33.31 -21.83 23.74
C MET A 446 32.13 -21.09 24.38
N SER A 447 30.94 -21.20 23.78
CA SER A 447 29.73 -20.51 24.26
C SER A 447 29.31 -21.02 25.63
N LYS A 448 29.27 -22.35 25.82
CA LYS A 448 28.91 -22.96 27.09
C LYS A 448 29.90 -22.57 28.20
N ALA A 449 31.20 -22.62 27.94
CA ALA A 449 32.21 -22.18 28.91
C ALA A 449 32.05 -20.70 29.29
N HIS A 450 31.78 -19.82 28.32
CA HIS A 450 31.52 -18.40 28.56
C HIS A 450 30.28 -18.18 29.44
N TYR A 451 29.14 -18.77 29.06
CA TYR A 451 27.89 -18.59 29.80
C TYR A 451 27.91 -19.26 31.18
N GLU A 452 28.58 -20.41 31.34
CA GLU A 452 28.77 -21.04 32.65
C GLU A 452 29.68 -20.21 33.57
N ALA A 453 30.73 -19.58 33.03
CA ALA A 453 31.59 -18.68 33.78
C ALA A 453 30.81 -17.44 34.24
N GLU A 454 29.99 -16.86 33.36
CA GLU A 454 29.14 -15.71 33.66
C GLU A 454 28.02 -16.06 34.67
N LEU A 455 27.48 -17.27 34.58
CA LEU A 455 26.51 -17.78 35.56
C LEU A 455 27.16 -17.92 36.94
N LYS A 456 28.39 -18.44 37.02
CA LYS A 456 29.14 -18.57 38.27
C LYS A 456 29.49 -17.21 38.87
N SER A 457 30.01 -16.28 38.07
CA SER A 457 30.34 -14.92 38.50
C SER A 457 29.11 -14.19 39.03
N THR A 458 27.96 -14.30 38.35
CA THR A 458 26.69 -13.68 38.78
C THR A 458 26.16 -14.30 40.07
N LYS A 459 26.24 -15.63 40.23
CA LYS A 459 25.86 -16.33 41.47
C LYS A 459 26.77 -15.97 42.65
N GLU A 460 28.07 -15.75 42.40
CA GLU A 460 29.03 -15.30 43.41
C GLU A 460 28.81 -13.83 43.80
N ASN A 461 28.59 -12.95 42.83
CA ASN A 461 28.28 -11.55 43.06
C ASN A 461 26.97 -11.36 43.84
N LYS A 462 25.96 -12.21 43.60
CA LYS A 462 24.73 -12.25 44.41
C LYS A 462 24.98 -12.69 45.87
N LYS A 463 25.89 -13.63 46.09
CA LYS A 463 26.30 -14.03 47.46
C LYS A 463 27.04 -12.89 48.17
N ILE A 464 27.84 -12.10 47.46
CA ILE A 464 28.59 -10.96 48.01
C ILE A 464 27.67 -9.75 48.26
N SER A 465 26.74 -9.43 47.34
CA SER A 465 25.81 -8.30 47.49
C SER A 465 24.71 -8.53 48.54
N SER A 466 24.56 -9.77 49.05
CA SER A 466 23.72 -10.06 50.22
C SER A 466 24.30 -9.51 51.55
N LYS A 467 25.56 -9.04 51.54
CA LYS A 467 26.22 -8.40 52.70
C LYS A 467 26.41 -6.89 52.59
N ASP A 468 26.26 -6.30 51.41
CA ASP A 468 26.30 -4.84 51.21
C ASP A 468 25.23 -4.41 50.19
N SER A 469 24.21 -3.72 50.68
CA SER A 469 23.09 -3.22 49.89
C SER A 469 23.50 -2.03 49.02
N LYS A 470 23.93 -2.30 47.79
CA LYS A 470 23.77 -1.38 46.64
C LYS A 470 23.53 -2.22 45.37
N MET A 471 22.28 -2.21 44.90
CA MET A 471 21.88 -2.70 43.57
C MET A 471 22.78 -2.02 42.53
N SER A 472 23.67 -2.79 41.90
CA SER A 472 24.34 -2.36 40.67
C SER A 472 23.34 -2.48 39.54
N ILE A 473 22.90 -1.34 39.03
CA ILE A 473 21.93 -1.23 37.94
C ILE A 473 22.72 -1.26 36.63
N CYS A 474 22.57 -2.33 35.84
CA CYS A 474 23.12 -2.38 34.49
C CYS A 474 22.07 -1.79 33.53
N SER A 475 22.25 -0.53 33.12
CA SER A 475 21.44 0.10 32.08
C SER A 475 22.09 -0.12 30.72
N VAL A 476 21.41 -0.87 29.84
CA VAL A 476 21.78 -0.99 28.43
C VAL A 476 20.73 -0.23 27.62
N THR A 477 21.16 0.82 26.93
CA THR A 477 20.31 1.64 26.05
C THR A 477 20.49 1.17 24.61
N VAL A 478 19.41 0.77 23.95
CA VAL A 478 19.39 0.47 22.52
C VAL A 478 18.36 1.38 21.87
N GLY A 479 18.80 2.28 21.00
CA GLY A 479 17.91 3.10 20.17
C GLY A 479 17.02 4.11 20.94
N ASN A 480 17.60 4.88 21.86
CA ASN A 480 16.92 5.95 22.63
C ASN A 480 15.75 5.54 23.56
N GLU A 481 15.43 4.25 23.66
CA GLU A 481 14.52 3.72 24.69
C GLU A 481 15.30 2.88 25.71
N ASN A 482 15.03 3.09 27.00
CA ASN A 482 15.63 2.31 28.08
C ASN A 482 14.85 1.01 28.24
N LEU A 483 15.48 -0.14 27.97
CA LEU A 483 14.94 -1.45 28.28
C LEU A 483 14.57 -1.55 29.77
N PRO A 484 13.50 -2.30 30.15
CA PRO A 484 13.14 -2.47 31.55
C PRO A 484 14.30 -3.07 32.34
N ASN A 485 14.61 -2.46 33.48
CA ASN A 485 15.73 -2.84 34.34
C ASN A 485 15.64 -4.33 34.70
N MET A 486 16.59 -5.12 34.20
CA MET A 486 16.63 -6.56 34.44
C MET A 486 17.09 -6.84 35.87
N THR A 487 16.29 -7.56 36.66
CA THR A 487 16.70 -7.98 38.00
C THR A 487 17.81 -9.06 37.91
N PRO A 488 18.68 -9.20 38.92
CA PRO A 488 19.70 -10.25 38.95
C PRO A 488 19.10 -11.67 38.82
N GLU A 489 17.88 -11.88 39.32
CA GLU A 489 17.13 -13.13 39.14
C GLU A 489 16.76 -13.37 37.66
N MET A 490 16.28 -12.34 36.96
CA MET A 490 15.96 -12.42 35.54
C MET A 490 17.24 -12.65 34.70
N GLN A 491 18.36 -12.02 35.06
CA GLN A 491 19.65 -12.24 34.40
C GLN A 491 20.10 -13.70 34.51
N LEU A 492 19.99 -14.29 35.71
CA LEU A 492 20.31 -15.71 35.92
C LEU A 492 19.40 -16.62 35.08
N GLN A 493 18.10 -16.33 35.01
CA GLN A 493 17.16 -17.10 34.20
C GLN A 493 17.50 -17.06 32.70
N VAL A 494 17.93 -15.90 32.18
CA VAL A 494 18.34 -15.78 30.77
C VAL A 494 19.63 -16.56 30.49
N LEU A 495 20.61 -16.50 31.39
CA LEU A 495 21.83 -17.30 31.27
C LEU A 495 21.53 -18.82 31.33
N GLU A 496 20.64 -19.24 32.23
CA GLU A 496 20.20 -20.64 32.32
C GLU A 496 19.45 -21.08 31.06
N SER A 497 18.57 -20.22 30.52
CA SER A 497 17.89 -20.47 29.23
C SER A 497 18.87 -20.64 28.07
N ALA A 498 19.93 -19.82 28.02
CA ALA A 498 20.96 -19.93 26.98
C ALA A 498 21.72 -21.26 27.07
N ILE A 499 22.05 -21.70 28.28
CA ILE A 499 22.72 -22.99 28.50
C ILE A 499 21.81 -24.15 28.05
N PHE A 500 20.52 -24.12 28.38
CA PHE A 500 19.57 -25.15 27.90
C PHE A 500 19.47 -25.20 26.37
N THR A 501 19.53 -24.05 25.70
CA THR A 501 19.60 -23.97 24.25
C THR A 501 20.87 -24.66 23.72
N PHE A 502 22.03 -24.42 24.32
CA PHE A 502 23.27 -25.08 23.92
C PHE A 502 23.22 -26.59 24.15
N ASP A 503 22.69 -27.03 25.30
CA ASP A 503 22.50 -28.45 25.60
C ASP A 503 21.58 -29.14 24.58
N LEU A 504 20.53 -28.45 24.12
CA LEU A 504 19.63 -28.96 23.08
C LEU A 504 20.39 -29.16 21.76
N ILE A 505 21.13 -28.16 21.30
CA ILE A 505 21.93 -28.25 20.06
C ILE A 505 22.97 -29.37 20.19
N GLU A 506 23.67 -29.43 21.33
CA GLU A 506 24.67 -30.44 21.64
C GLU A 506 24.07 -31.86 21.62
N SER A 507 22.87 -32.05 22.17
CA SER A 507 22.21 -33.36 22.18
C SER A 507 21.92 -33.89 20.76
N VAL A 508 21.54 -33.02 19.83
CA VAL A 508 21.29 -33.39 18.44
C VAL A 508 22.60 -33.64 17.70
N LEU A 509 23.62 -32.80 17.94
CA LEU A 509 24.95 -32.97 17.37
C LEU A 509 25.57 -34.31 17.76
N VAL A 510 25.60 -34.63 19.05
CA VAL A 510 26.10 -35.94 19.55
C VAL A 510 25.33 -37.08 18.91
N ARG A 511 24.00 -36.97 18.80
CA ARG A 511 23.20 -38.01 18.16
C ARG A 511 23.55 -38.23 16.68
N ILE A 512 23.95 -37.19 15.97
CA ILE A 512 24.41 -37.29 14.58
C ILE A 512 25.77 -38.02 14.52
N GLU A 513 26.71 -37.63 15.38
CA GLU A 513 28.02 -38.29 15.50
C GLU A 513 27.87 -39.78 15.83
N GLU A 514 26.97 -40.16 16.74
CA GLU A 514 26.65 -41.56 17.03
C GLU A 514 26.15 -42.34 15.80
N ILE A 515 25.34 -41.69 14.94
CA ILE A 515 24.83 -42.32 13.71
C ILE A 515 25.97 -42.55 12.72
N ILE A 516 26.89 -41.58 12.61
CA ILE A 516 28.07 -41.68 11.75
C ILE A 516 28.97 -42.82 12.24
N GLU A 517 29.35 -42.83 13.53
CA GLU A 517 30.21 -43.87 14.11
C GLU A 517 29.59 -45.27 14.01
N ALA A 518 28.26 -45.40 14.18
CA ALA A 518 27.58 -46.68 14.10
C ALA A 518 27.62 -47.29 12.69
N LYS A 519 27.81 -46.46 11.65
CA LYS A 519 27.88 -46.89 10.25
C LYS A 519 29.31 -47.26 9.83
N GLU A 520 30.32 -46.69 10.46
CA GLU A 520 31.73 -47.05 10.21
C GLU A 520 32.13 -48.43 10.78
N ARG A 521 31.33 -49.00 11.70
CA ARG A 521 31.59 -50.34 12.25
C ARG A 521 31.08 -51.41 11.27
N PRO A 522 31.91 -52.38 10.85
CA PRO A 522 31.45 -53.46 9.99
C PRO A 522 30.37 -54.29 10.72
N PRO A 523 29.36 -54.82 10.01
CA PRO A 523 28.39 -55.73 10.61
C PRO A 523 29.13 -56.96 11.12
N SER A 524 29.01 -57.21 12.43
CA SER A 524 29.58 -58.35 13.15
C SER A 524 29.06 -59.68 12.64
#